data_AF-A0A1I6EC69-F1
#
_entry.id   AF-A0A1I6EC69-F1
#
_cell.length_a   1.000
_cell.length_b   1.000
_cell.length_c   1.000
_cell.angle_alpha   90.00
_cell.angle_beta   90.00
_cell.angle_gamma   90.00
#
_symmetry.space_group_name_H-M   'P 1'
#
loop_
_entity.id
_entity.type
_entity.pdbx_description
1 polymer ?
#
loop_
_entity_poly.entity_id
_entity_poly.type
_entity_poly.pdbx_seq_one_letter_code
_entity_poly.pdbx_strand_id
1 'polypeptide(L)'
;MRTKPENPRVRVQHLRATRCFGQAVPAHDGLAAPRIRSREERVIILEELDFSWTRSDIARAVELWNAGAGLVEIAEQLRGSGGRAQYETLLLLVHLAREGKISERPGGILGN
;
A
#
# COMPACT_ATOMS: atom_id res chain seq x y z
N MET A 1 -27.50 50.13 18.04
CA MET A 1 -28.87 49.97 17.47
C MET A 1 -29.34 51.31 16.90
N ARG A 2 -29.45 51.40 15.56
CA ARG A 2 -30.26 52.32 14.71
C ARG A 2 -30.01 51.86 13.26
N THR A 3 -30.83 50.93 12.77
CA THR A 3 -31.92 51.12 11.78
C THR A 3 -31.44 51.40 10.35
N LYS A 4 -31.65 50.38 9.51
CA LYS A 4 -31.62 50.33 8.04
C LYS A 4 -32.62 51.33 7.42
N PRO A 5 -32.48 51.71 6.14
CA PRO A 5 -33.44 51.22 5.13
C PRO A 5 -32.75 50.89 3.78
N GLU A 6 -33.08 49.78 3.11
CA GLU A 6 -34.13 49.57 2.08
C GLU A 6 -33.66 50.00 0.67
N ASN A 7 -33.42 49.05 -0.26
CA ASN A 7 -34.38 48.46 -1.22
C ASN A 7 -34.51 49.38 -2.48
N PRO A 8 -35.17 49.05 -3.62
CA PRO A 8 -35.58 47.77 -4.19
C PRO A 8 -35.26 47.59 -5.70
N ARG A 9 -35.40 46.34 -6.18
CA ARG A 9 -36.00 45.93 -7.47
C ARG A 9 -35.48 46.56 -8.78
N VAL A 10 -35.01 45.69 -9.71
CA VAL A 10 -35.66 45.52 -11.02
C VAL A 10 -35.56 44.05 -11.47
N ARG A 11 -36.71 43.46 -11.83
CA ARG A 11 -36.92 42.12 -12.46
C ARG A 11 -36.32 42.11 -13.88
N VAL A 12 -36.18 41.02 -14.64
CA VAL A 12 -37.20 40.24 -15.38
C VAL A 12 -36.39 39.21 -16.18
N GLN A 13 -36.45 37.91 -15.87
CA GLN A 13 -37.22 36.85 -16.55
C GLN A 13 -37.03 36.64 -18.07
N HIS A 14 -36.64 35.39 -18.38
CA HIS A 14 -37.09 34.51 -19.48
C HIS A 14 -36.60 34.77 -20.91
N LEU A 15 -35.77 33.84 -21.41
CA LEU A 15 -35.96 33.22 -22.72
C LEU A 15 -35.69 31.71 -22.62
N ARG A 16 -36.64 30.92 -23.15
CA ARG A 16 -36.67 29.45 -23.12
C ARG A 16 -35.96 28.85 -24.35
N ALA A 17 -35.34 27.70 -24.08
CA ALA A 17 -35.32 26.46 -24.88
C ALA A 17 -34.81 26.47 -26.33
N THR A 18 -33.77 25.67 -26.60
CA THR A 18 -33.86 24.56 -27.58
C THR A 18 -32.76 23.52 -27.38
N ARG A 19 -33.16 22.26 -27.64
CA ARG A 19 -32.43 20.99 -27.61
C ARG A 19 -31.52 20.89 -28.85
N CYS A 20 -30.34 20.27 -28.74
CA CYS A 20 -29.66 19.42 -29.75
C CYS A 20 -28.29 19.01 -29.18
N PHE A 21 -28.13 17.72 -28.85
CA PHE A 21 -27.42 16.72 -29.66
C PHE A 21 -25.89 16.80 -29.55
N GLY A 22 -25.32 15.77 -28.94
CA GLY A 22 -23.97 15.24 -29.14
C GLY A 22 -22.81 16.23 -29.22
N GLN A 23 -22.05 16.34 -28.13
CA GLN A 23 -20.63 16.68 -28.25
C GLN A 23 -19.79 15.61 -27.55
N ALA A 24 -18.75 15.22 -28.27
CA ALA A 24 -17.96 14.00 -28.15
C ALA A 24 -17.43 13.73 -26.75
N VAL A 25 -17.30 12.45 -26.41
CA VAL A 25 -16.38 11.98 -25.37
C VAL A 25 -14.97 12.06 -25.96
N PRO A 26 -14.08 12.98 -25.53
CA PRO A 26 -12.71 12.96 -26.03
C PRO A 26 -11.95 11.83 -25.34
N ALA A 27 -11.44 10.94 -26.20
CA ALA A 27 -10.28 10.08 -26.06
C ALA A 27 -9.90 9.63 -24.64
N HIS A 28 -10.10 8.32 -24.44
CA HIS A 28 -9.41 7.48 -23.49
C HIS A 28 -7.90 7.56 -23.72
N ASP A 29 -7.23 8.54 -23.15
CA ASP A 29 -5.78 8.51 -22.95
C ASP A 29 -5.46 9.27 -21.67
N GLY A 30 -5.88 8.67 -20.56
CA GLY A 30 -5.43 9.05 -19.23
C GLY A 30 -3.97 8.64 -19.03
N LEU A 31 -3.03 9.21 -19.79
CA LEU A 31 -1.69 9.41 -19.27
C LEU A 31 -1.84 10.40 -18.10
N ALA A 32 -2.07 9.85 -16.92
CA ALA A 32 -1.97 10.61 -15.69
C ALA A 32 -0.62 11.36 -15.74
N ALA A 33 -0.70 12.70 -15.73
CA ALA A 33 0.48 13.54 -15.63
C ALA A 33 1.38 12.97 -14.53
N PRO A 34 2.72 12.94 -14.73
CA PRO A 34 3.63 12.41 -13.73
C PRO A 34 3.25 13.07 -12.40
N ARG A 35 2.82 12.27 -11.42
CA ARG A 35 2.52 12.79 -10.09
C ARG A 35 3.82 13.40 -9.61
N ILE A 36 3.99 14.71 -9.74
CA ILE A 36 5.11 15.43 -9.16
C ILE A 36 4.93 15.24 -7.66
N ARG A 37 5.61 14.20 -7.16
CA ARG A 37 5.75 13.96 -5.73
C ARG A 37 6.39 15.23 -5.17
N SER A 38 5.85 15.75 -4.06
CA SER A 38 6.38 16.94 -3.40
C SER A 38 7.91 16.86 -3.26
N ARG A 39 8.59 18.02 -3.34
CA ARG A 39 10.05 18.16 -3.21
C ARG A 39 10.51 17.98 -1.76
N GLU A 40 9.98 16.96 -1.10
CA GLU A 40 10.39 16.53 0.23
C GLU A 40 11.62 15.64 0.10
N GLU A 41 12.55 15.78 1.04
CA GLU A 41 13.73 14.93 1.15
C GLU A 41 13.28 13.50 1.44
N ARG A 42 13.51 12.59 0.49
CA ARG A 42 13.11 11.19 0.64
C ARG A 42 14.20 10.43 1.38
N VAL A 43 13.79 9.73 2.43
CA VAL A 43 14.64 8.78 3.15
C VAL A 43 14.30 7.37 2.67
N ILE A 44 15.32 6.60 2.30
CA ILE A 44 15.19 5.16 2.05
C ILE A 44 15.39 4.46 3.40
N ILE A 45 14.35 3.79 3.88
CA ILE A 45 14.44 2.99 5.12
C ILE A 45 14.88 1.56 4.80
N LEU A 46 15.56 0.91 5.74
CA LEU A 46 15.97 -0.50 5.65
C LEU A 46 16.94 -0.80 4.49
N GLU A 47 17.77 0.15 4.08
CA GLU A 47 18.75 -0.03 2.99
C GLU A 47 19.80 -1.13 3.26
N GLU A 48 20.00 -1.46 4.53
CA GLU A 48 20.96 -2.44 5.03
C GLU A 48 20.46 -3.88 5.01
N LEU A 49 19.17 -4.12 4.68
CA LEU A 49 18.61 -5.47 4.69
C LEU A 49 18.94 -6.23 3.40
N ASP A 50 19.32 -7.50 3.54
CA ASP A 50 19.54 -8.40 2.41
C ASP A 50 18.32 -9.30 2.17
N PHE A 51 17.69 -9.12 1.00
CA PHE A 51 16.52 -9.91 0.56
C PHE A 51 16.87 -11.03 -0.42
N SER A 52 18.16 -11.37 -0.56
CA SER A 52 18.57 -12.52 -1.35
C SER A 52 18.34 -13.82 -0.58
N TRP A 53 17.61 -14.75 -1.19
CA TRP A 53 17.28 -16.05 -0.62
C TRP A 53 17.52 -17.15 -1.63
N THR A 54 18.13 -18.24 -1.20
CA THR A 54 18.22 -19.44 -2.03
C THR A 54 16.91 -20.21 -2.03
N ARG A 55 16.72 -21.10 -3.01
CA ARG A 55 15.56 -22.00 -3.03
C ARG A 55 15.51 -22.90 -1.80
N SER A 56 16.69 -23.31 -1.30
CA SER A 56 16.83 -24.12 -0.10
C SER A 56 16.36 -23.37 1.14
N ASP A 57 16.72 -22.08 1.27
CA ASP A 57 16.27 -21.24 2.39
C ASP A 57 14.75 -21.08 2.37
N ILE A 58 14.17 -20.86 1.19
CA ILE A 58 12.71 -20.76 1.02
C ILE A 58 12.02 -22.05 1.44
N ALA A 59 12.50 -23.21 0.96
CA ALA A 59 11.94 -24.50 1.33
C ALA A 59 12.02 -24.72 2.85
N ARG A 60 13.18 -24.41 3.44
CA ARG A 60 13.41 -24.54 4.87
C ARG A 60 12.52 -23.61 5.70
N ALA A 61 12.30 -22.37 5.25
CA ALA A 61 11.40 -21.43 5.90
C ALA A 61 9.95 -21.96 5.95
N VAL A 62 9.47 -22.53 4.85
CA VAL A 62 8.13 -23.13 4.77
C VAL A 62 8.02 -24.34 5.70
N GLU A 63 9.04 -25.21 5.72
CA GLU A 63 9.07 -26.36 6.64
C GLU A 63 8.99 -25.93 8.10
N LEU A 64 9.82 -24.97 8.50
CA LEU A 64 9.85 -24.46 9.87
C LEU A 64 8.52 -23.77 10.24
N TRP A 65 7.92 -23.02 9.31
CA TRP A 65 6.60 -22.44 9.50
C TRP A 65 5.52 -23.52 9.70
N ASN A 66 5.52 -24.57 8.89
CA ASN A 66 4.56 -25.65 9.03
C ASN A 66 4.79 -26.48 10.31
N ALA A 67 6.03 -26.51 10.81
CA ALA A 67 6.39 -27.15 12.08
C ALA A 67 6.00 -26.33 13.32
N GLY A 68 5.49 -25.11 13.17
CA GLY A 68 5.10 -24.26 14.30
C GLY A 68 6.21 -23.36 14.85
N ALA A 69 7.40 -23.35 14.25
CA ALA A 69 8.54 -22.55 14.73
C ALA A 69 8.26 -21.04 14.64
N GLY A 70 8.66 -20.26 15.64
CA GLY A 70 8.49 -18.81 15.69
C GLY A 70 9.46 -18.05 14.77
N LEU A 71 9.21 -16.75 14.54
CA LEU A 71 10.06 -15.89 13.70
C LEU A 71 11.52 -15.89 14.14
N VAL A 72 11.76 -15.81 15.46
CA VAL A 72 13.12 -15.78 16.02
C VAL A 72 13.84 -17.10 15.70
N GLU A 73 13.18 -18.23 15.93
CA GLU A 73 13.74 -19.54 15.65
C GLU A 73 14.00 -19.73 14.14
N ILE A 74 13.07 -19.32 13.28
CA ILE A 74 13.25 -19.37 11.83
C ILE A 74 14.44 -18.51 11.41
N ALA A 75 14.53 -17.28 11.93
CA ALA A 75 15.63 -16.38 11.61
C ALA A 75 16.98 -16.94 12.05
N GLU A 76 17.06 -17.51 13.25
CA GLU A 76 18.27 -18.16 13.75
C GLU A 76 18.72 -19.33 12.88
N GLN A 77 17.78 -20.11 12.36
CA GLN A 77 18.08 -21.24 11.48
C GLN A 77 18.53 -20.83 10.08
N LEU A 78 18.05 -19.71 9.54
CA LEU A 78 18.34 -19.29 8.16
C LEU A 78 19.49 -18.28 8.04
N ARG A 79 19.58 -17.34 8.99
CA ARG A 79 20.49 -16.18 8.94
C ARG A 79 21.37 -16.07 10.20
N GLY A 80 21.06 -16.81 11.27
CA GLY A 80 21.74 -16.73 12.56
C GLY A 80 21.10 -15.74 13.54
N SER A 81 21.72 -15.56 14.72
CA SER A 81 21.16 -14.72 15.79
C SER A 81 21.42 -13.22 15.54
N GLY A 82 20.38 -12.40 15.62
CA GLY A 82 20.47 -10.95 15.56
C GLY A 82 19.19 -10.28 15.08
N GLY A 83 19.00 -8.99 15.40
CA GLY A 83 17.80 -8.24 15.01
C GLY A 83 17.59 -8.14 13.48
N ARG A 84 18.69 -8.01 12.70
CA ARG A 84 18.62 -7.94 11.23
C ARG A 84 18.04 -9.22 10.62
N ALA A 85 18.52 -10.38 11.06
CA ALA A 85 18.05 -11.69 10.62
C ALA A 85 16.53 -11.84 10.81
N GLN A 86 15.98 -11.31 11.91
CA GLN A 86 14.54 -11.34 12.18
C GLN A 86 13.75 -10.48 11.19
N TYR A 87 14.23 -9.29 10.82
CA TYR A 87 13.53 -8.43 9.85
C TYR A 87 13.57 -8.97 8.43
N GLU A 88 14.71 -9.50 7.99
CA GLU A 88 14.84 -10.14 6.69
C GLU A 88 13.91 -11.36 6.59
N THR A 89 13.92 -12.20 7.64
CA THR A 89 13.07 -13.39 7.72
C THR A 89 11.59 -13.01 7.79
N LEU A 90 11.22 -11.96 8.52
CA LEU A 90 9.85 -11.47 8.56
C LEU A 90 9.36 -11.08 7.17
N LEU A 91 10.18 -10.35 6.40
CA LEU A 91 9.84 -9.94 5.04
C LEU A 91 9.78 -11.13 4.07
N LEU A 92 10.62 -12.16 4.26
CA LEU A 92 10.48 -13.44 3.57
C LEU A 92 9.12 -14.09 3.87
N LEU A 93 8.71 -14.19 5.14
CA LEU A 93 7.42 -14.80 5.51
C LEU A 93 6.24 -14.02 4.92
N VAL A 94 6.29 -12.68 4.92
CA VAL A 94 5.29 -11.85 4.25
C VAL A 94 5.22 -12.15 2.75
N HIS A 95 6.37 -12.28 2.09
CA HIS A 95 6.43 -12.66 0.69
C HIS A 95 5.79 -14.04 0.44
N LEU A 96 6.16 -15.06 1.24
CA LEU A 96 5.61 -16.42 1.11
C LEU A 96 4.10 -16.48 1.37
N ALA A 97 3.59 -15.69 2.33
CA ALA A 97 2.16 -15.61 2.61
C ALA A 97 1.41 -14.98 1.42
N ARG A 98 1.96 -13.94 0.80
CA ARG A 98 1.38 -13.33 -0.41
C ARG A 98 1.36 -14.26 -1.61
N GLU A 99 2.33 -15.17 -1.71
CA GLU A 99 2.37 -16.21 -2.73
C GLU A 99 1.51 -17.44 -2.39
N GLY A 100 0.89 -17.48 -1.20
CA GLY A 100 0.09 -18.62 -0.74
C GLY A 100 0.91 -19.87 -0.41
N LYS A 101 2.23 -19.73 -0.20
CA LYS A 101 3.12 -20.84 0.16
C LYS A 101 3.07 -21.19 1.65
N ILE A 102 2.65 -20.24 2.48
CA ILE A 102 2.35 -20.44 3.90
C ILE A 102 0.97 -19.87 4.21
N SER A 103 0.29 -20.46 5.20
CA SER A 103 -1.02 -20.02 5.66
C SER A 103 -0.96 -19.41 7.06
N GLU A 104 -2.00 -18.67 7.42
CA GLU A 104 -2.22 -18.28 8.81
C GLU A 104 -2.27 -19.51 9.73
N ARG A 105 -1.75 -19.38 10.95
CA ARG A 105 -1.71 -20.42 11.98
C ARG A 105 -1.89 -19.80 13.37
N PRO A 106 -2.33 -20.56 14.40
CA PRO A 106 -2.35 -20.10 15.79
C PRO A 106 -1.00 -19.49 16.20
N GLY A 107 -1.00 -18.41 16.98
CA GLY A 107 0.23 -17.73 17.41
C GLY A 107 1.05 -17.01 16.32
N GLY A 108 0.77 -17.25 15.03
CA GLY A 108 1.32 -16.49 13.90
C GLY A 108 2.85 -16.47 13.90
N ILE A 109 3.43 -15.26 13.93
CA ILE A 109 4.89 -15.07 13.95
C ILE A 109 5.56 -15.48 15.26
N LEU A 110 4.80 -15.66 16.35
CA LEU A 110 5.36 -16.07 17.64
C LEU A 110 5.60 -17.59 17.72
N GLY A 111 5.02 -18.36 16.80
CA GLY A 111 5.02 -19.83 16.86
C GLY A 111 3.72 -20.38 17.46
N ASN A 112 3.54 -21.69 17.35
CA ASN A 112 2.40 -22.42 17.93
C ASN A 112 2.66 -22.80 19.39
#